data_AF-A0A1Y2GQ48-F1
#
_entry.id   AF-A0A1Y2GQ48-F1
#
_cell.length_a   1.000
_cell.length_b   1.000
_cell.length_c   1.000
_cell.angle_alpha   90.00
_cell.angle_beta   90.00
_cell.angle_gamma   90.00
#
_symmetry.space_group_name_H-M   'P 1'
#
loop_
_entity.id
_entity.type
_entity.pdbx_description
1 polymer ?
#
loop_
_entity_poly.entity_id
_entity_poly.type
_entity_poly.pdbx_seq_one_letter_code
_entity_poly.pdbx_strand_id
1 'polypeptide(L)' 'MQEEWPAIKKAKFHRTEMKEISDVTHVKSMVLDRLGFIPTFFFLTQVFGVRDYGSPYRNVEKGLLLLYALITGDSLSTM' A
#
# COMPACT_ATOMS: atom_id res chain seq x y z
N MET A 1 -14.34 20.73 19.19
CA MET A 1 -13.58 19.66 19.86
C MET A 1 -12.86 18.90 18.77
N GLN A 2 -11.52 18.90 18.77
CA GLN A 2 -10.75 18.08 17.82
C GLN A 2 -10.84 16.64 18.34
N GLU A 3 -11.54 15.78 17.61
CA GLU A 3 -11.56 14.35 17.89
C GLU A 3 -10.14 13.83 17.67
N GLU A 4 -9.44 13.51 18.75
CA GLU A 4 -8.13 12.88 18.68
C GLU A 4 -8.29 11.52 17.99
N TRP A 5 -7.66 11.38 16.83
CA TRP A 5 -7.66 10.13 16.08
C TRP A 5 -7.17 9.00 16.99
N PRO A 6 -7.85 7.84 17.02
CA PRO A 6 -7.52 6.77 17.96
C PRO A 6 -6.07 6.31 17.72
N ALA A 7 -5.23 6.49 18.74
CA ALA A 7 -3.84 6.06 18.71
C ALA A 7 -3.79 4.53 18.66
N ILE A 8 -3.44 3.98 17.49
CA ILE A 8 -3.27 2.54 17.31
C ILE A 8 -2.07 2.10 18.14
N LYS A 9 -2.32 1.38 19.25
CA LYS A 9 -1.26 0.74 20.03
C LYS A 9 -0.61 -0.34 19.15
N LYS A 10 0.69 -0.20 18.89
CA LYS A 10 1.48 -1.20 18.15
C LYS A 10 1.41 -2.54 18.88
N ALA A 11 0.59 -3.46 18.37
CA ALA A 11 0.56 -4.82 18.87
C ALA A 11 1.95 -5.44 18.65
N LYS A 12 2.46 -6.19 19.65
CA LYS A 12 3.69 -6.96 19.50
C LYS A 12 3.57 -7.79 18.22
N PHE A 13 4.58 -7.67 17.36
CA PHE A 13 4.69 -8.37 16.09
C PHE A 13 4.51 -9.88 16.32
N HIS A 14 3.27 -10.37 16.22
CA HIS A 14 3.07 -11.74 15.80
C HIS A 14 3.66 -11.78 14.41
N ARG A 15 4.59 -12.71 14.21
CA ARG A 15 5.33 -12.93 12.97
C ARG A 15 4.30 -13.32 11.90
N THR A 16 3.60 -12.33 11.35
CA THR A 16 2.64 -12.54 10.27
C THR A 16 3.49 -12.96 9.08
N GLU A 17 3.31 -14.19 8.64
CA GLU A 17 3.98 -14.70 7.44
C GLU A 17 3.78 -13.68 6.32
N MET A 18 4.89 -13.31 5.66
CA MET A 18 4.80 -12.38 4.54
C MET A 18 3.94 -13.04 3.46
N LYS A 19 2.85 -12.38 3.08
CA LYS A 19 2.00 -12.85 2.00
C LYS A 19 2.58 -12.34 0.68
N GLU A 20 2.71 -13.24 -0.29
CA GLU A 20 2.97 -12.85 -1.67
C GLU A 20 1.67 -12.41 -2.33
N ILE A 21 1.76 -11.42 -3.22
CA ILE A 21 0.65 -11.01 -4.07
C ILE A 21 0.68 -11.91 -5.29
N SER A 22 -0.40 -12.67 -5.50
CA SER A 22 -0.50 -13.66 -6.60
C SER A 22 -0.29 -13.06 -7.98
N ASP A 23 -0.64 -11.79 -8.20
CA ASP A 23 -0.46 -11.11 -9.49
C ASP A 23 0.12 -9.69 -9.35
N VAL A 24 1.28 -9.60 -8.69
CA VAL A 24 1.98 -8.31 -8.53
C VAL A 24 2.39 -7.69 -9.87
N THR A 25 2.57 -8.52 -10.90
CA THR A 25 2.95 -8.07 -12.25
C THR A 25 1.81 -7.28 -12.89
N HIS A 26 0.57 -7.78 -12.81
CA HIS A 26 -0.60 -7.06 -13.28
C HIS A 26 -0.81 -5.74 -12.53
N VAL A 27 -0.65 -5.75 -11.20
CA VAL A 27 -0.76 -4.52 -10.38
C VAL A 27 0.26 -3.47 -10.85
N LYS A 28 1.52 -3.88 -11.05
CA LYS A 28 2.57 -2.98 -11.54
C LYS A 28 2.26 -2.45 -12.94
N SER A 29 1.87 -3.31 -13.88
CA SER A 29 1.58 -2.88 -15.24
C SER A 29 0.42 -1.89 -15.26
N MET A 30 -0.69 -2.17 -14.56
CA MET A 30 -1.84 -1.26 -14.54
C MET A 30 -1.47 0.10 -13.94
N VAL A 31 -0.77 0.11 -12.79
CA VAL A 31 -0.36 1.35 -12.13
C VAL A 31 0.55 2.17 -13.04
N LEU A 32 1.54 1.53 -13.67
CA LEU A 32 2.48 2.20 -14.57
C LEU A 32 1.81 2.67 -15.87
N ASP A 33 0.88 1.90 -16.43
CA ASP A 33 0.16 2.28 -17.66
C ASP A 33 -0.78 3.47 -17.41
N ARG A 34 -1.36 3.57 -16.21
CA ARG A 34 -2.31 4.64 -15.85
C ARG A 34 -1.63 5.91 -15.34
N LEU A 35 -0.60 5.78 -14.50
CA LEU A 35 0.05 6.92 -13.84
C LEU A 35 1.42 7.25 -14.43
N GLY A 36 2.08 6.31 -15.09
CA GLY A 36 3.46 6.46 -15.54
C GLY A 36 4.49 6.25 -14.42
N PHE A 37 5.76 6.14 -14.83
CA PHE A 37 6.87 5.82 -13.92
C PHE A 37 7.15 6.93 -12.89
N ILE A 38 7.16 8.20 -13.31
CA ILE A 38 7.55 9.32 -12.45
C ILE A 38 6.54 9.53 -11.30
N PRO A 39 5.22 9.62 -11.54
CA PRO A 39 4.26 9.80 -10.45
C PRO A 39 4.22 8.61 -9.50
N THR A 40 4.33 7.39 -10.04
CA THR A 40 4.39 6.16 -9.24
C THR A 40 5.61 6.15 -8.32
N PHE A 41 6.80 6.48 -8.84
CA PHE A 41 8.02 6.56 -8.04
C PHE A 41 7.94 7.64 -6.96
N PHE A 42 7.44 8.83 -7.32
CA PHE A 42 7.26 9.93 -6.37
C PHE A 42 6.32 9.53 -5.24
N PHE A 43 5.18 8.91 -5.55
CA PHE A 43 4.26 8.41 -4.54
C PHE A 43 4.94 7.39 -3.62
N LEU A 44 5.57 6.36 -4.18
CA LEU A 44 6.17 5.30 -3.37
C LEU A 44 7.27 5.81 -2.43
N THR A 45 8.04 6.81 -2.86
CA THR A 45 9.19 7.31 -2.10
C THR A 45 8.85 8.48 -1.17
N GLN A 46 8.10 9.47 -1.65
CA GLN A 46 7.86 10.72 -0.93
C GLN A 46 6.54 10.72 -0.15
N VAL A 47 5.53 9.98 -0.62
CA VAL A 47 4.19 9.97 0.00
C VAL A 47 3.99 8.74 0.86
N PHE A 48 4.27 7.56 0.31
CA PHE A 48 4.12 6.29 1.01
C PHE A 48 5.34 5.99 1.89
N GLY A 49 6.55 6.22 1.39
CA GLY A 49 7.79 5.87 2.08
C GLY A 49 8.05 6.58 3.42
N VAL A 50 7.30 7.64 3.75
CA VAL A 50 7.47 8.43 4.99
C VAL A 50 6.86 7.78 6.24
N ARG A 51 6.02 6.74 6.09
CA ARG A 51 5.41 6.04 7.23
C ARG A 51 5.49 4.53 7.05
N ASP A 52 5.63 3.83 8.17
CA ASP A 52 5.53 2.37 8.20
C ASP A 52 4.07 1.97 8.32
N TYR A 53 3.57 1.22 7.33
CA TYR A 53 2.20 0.73 7.30
C TYR A 53 2.20 -0.75 7.66
N GLY A 54 1.62 -1.09 8.81
CA GLY A 54 1.51 -2.48 9.27
C GLY A 54 0.69 -3.32 8.28
N SER A 55 1.30 -4.34 7.68
CA SER A 55 0.64 -5.26 6.73
C SER A 55 1.57 -6.42 6.37
N PRO A 56 1.03 -7.60 6.00
CA PRO A 56 1.82 -8.79 5.66
C PRO A 56 2.53 -8.72 4.30
N TYR A 57 2.36 -7.65 3.52
CA TYR A 57 3.03 -7.50 2.22
C TYR A 57 4.39 -6.79 2.35
N ARG A 58 5.20 -6.76 1.28
CA ARG A 58 6.41 -5.92 1.26
C ARG A 58 6.04 -4.45 1.15
N ASN A 59 6.89 -3.56 1.66
CA ASN A 59 6.53 -2.14 1.76
C ASN A 59 6.22 -1.49 0.40
N VAL A 60 7.02 -1.78 -0.62
CA VAL A 60 6.79 -1.29 -2.00
C VAL A 60 5.48 -1.85 -2.57
N GLU A 61 5.20 -3.12 -2.31
CA GLU A 61 3.98 -3.80 -2.76
C GLU A 61 2.73 -3.22 -2.10
N LYS A 62 2.80 -2.85 -0.82
CA LYS A 62 1.70 -2.13 -0.14
C LYS A 62 1.39 -0.82 -0.84
N GLY A 63 2.42 -0.03 -1.15
CA GLY A 63 2.25 1.24 -1.84
C GLY A 63 1.64 1.06 -3.24
N LEU A 64 2.05 0.02 -3.96
CA LEU A 64 1.48 -0.33 -5.27
C LEU A 64 0.03 -0.80 -5.17
N LEU A 65 -0.31 -1.65 -4.19
CA LEU A 65 -1.69 -2.08 -3.95
C LEU A 65 -2.60 -0.90 -3.57
N LEU A 66 -2.10 0.02 -2.76
CA LEU A 66 -2.84 1.22 -2.40
C LEU A 66 -3.10 2.10 -3.64
N LEU A 67 -2.09 2.31 -4.48
CA LEU A 67 -2.28 3.02 -5.76
C LEU A 67 -3.29 2.32 -6.65
N TYR A 68 -3.18 1.00 -6.78
CA TYR A 68 -4.08 0.20 -7.59
C TYR A 68 -5.53 0.32 -7.09
N ALA A 69 -5.77 0.18 -5.79
CA ALA A 69 -7.08 0.38 -5.16
C ALA A 69 -7.65 1.80 -5.41
N LEU A 70 -6.80 2.83 -5.35
CA LEU A 70 -7.20 4.21 -5.65
C LEU A 70 -7.56 4.42 -7.12
N ILE A 71 -6.88 3.71 -8.04
CA ILE A 71 -7.14 3.79 -9.49
C ILE A 71 -8.41 3.02 -9.86
N THR A 72 -8.62 1.82 -9.30
CA THR A 72 -9.77 0.98 -9.64
C THR A 72 -11.03 1.34 -8.86
N GLY A 73 -10.88 2.05 -7.73
CA GLY A 73 -11.98 2.34 -6.80
C GLY A 73 -12.36 1.14 -5.93
N ASP A 74 -11.57 0.07 -5.95
CA ASP A 74 -11.80 -1.14 -5.16
C ASP A 74 -11.26 -1.00 -3.73
N SER A 75 -11.83 -1.78 -2.81
CA SER A 75 -11.32 -1.86 -1.45
C SER A 75 -10.12 -2.79 -1.35
N LEU A 76 -9.17 -2.51 -0.45
CA LEU A 76 -8.06 -3.43 -0.17
C LEU A 76 -8.53 -4.79 0.38
N SER A 77 -9.75 -4.85 0.94
CA SER A 77 -10.41 -6.07 1.44
C SER A 77 -10.99 -6.96 0.34
N THR A 78 -11.15 -6.44 -0.86
CA THR A 78 -11.66 -7.17 -2.04
C THR A 78 -10.53 -7.72 -2.93
N MET A 79 -9.27 -7.46 -2.58
CA MET A 79 -8.06 -7.92 -3.26
C MET A 79 -7.36 -9.02 -2.45
#